data_AF-A0A0Q5E2E9-F1
#
_entry.id   AF-A0A0Q5E2E9-F1
#
_cell.length_a   1.000
_cell.length_b   1.000
_cell.length_c   1.000
_cell.angle_alpha   90.00
_cell.angle_beta   90.00
_cell.angle_gamma   90.00
#
_symmetry.space_group_name_H-M   'P 1'
#
loop_
_entity.id
_entity.type
_entity.pdbx_description
1 polymer ?
#
loop_
_entity_poly.entity_id
_entity_poly.type
_entity_poly.pdbx_seq_one_letter_code
_entity_poly.pdbx_strand_id
1 'polypeptide(L)'
;MFHGGSPCCASDHTTIKKTIGDNVKTIVHTLALAALGIGAGAVQARDLPAAMIATATAPLQHAVISATYNGDAAGMLALDHDFASGLGTNSTRLDPTSTGVEFLTADFLFGVDVSAAGALTVIANSAIPAGAYSMRFDFGASLGAPIASFTYVGADGASGVPVLSLVNDHTIALDLGALQWSEFGAFTAQVGTASPVPEPAGAAMIVLGLTAIGAMGRLRRWRRQPRRT
;
A
#
# COMPACT_ATOMS: atom_id res chain seq x y z
N MET A 1 59.51 30.90 30.23
CA MET A 1 59.84 29.98 29.10
C MET A 1 58.75 28.92 29.10
N PHE A 2 57.80 28.78 28.18
CA PHE A 2 57.53 29.25 26.80
C PHE A 2 56.04 29.68 26.77
N HIS A 3 55.61 30.89 26.39
CA HIS A 3 55.30 31.40 25.03
C HIS A 3 54.69 30.40 24.05
N GLY A 4 53.44 30.67 23.63
CA GLY A 4 52.79 30.00 22.50
C GLY A 4 51.27 30.13 22.49
N GLY A 5 50.74 31.34 22.26
CA GLY A 5 49.33 31.53 21.90
C GLY A 5 49.10 31.21 20.42
N SER A 6 47.98 30.54 20.12
CA SER A 6 47.44 30.41 18.76
C SER A 6 45.94 30.75 18.78
N PRO A 7 45.46 31.61 17.87
CA PRO A 7 44.10 32.13 17.90
C PRO A 7 43.19 31.47 16.84
N CYS A 8 41.89 31.72 17.00
CA CYS A 8 40.88 31.83 15.93
C CYS A 8 40.52 30.59 15.10
N CYS A 9 39.36 30.01 15.39
CA CYS A 9 38.44 29.50 14.35
C CYS A 9 36.99 29.84 14.76
N ALA A 10 36.54 31.03 14.37
CA ALA A 10 35.13 31.35 14.30
C ALA A 10 34.55 30.55 13.13
N SER A 11 33.76 29.51 13.41
CA SER A 11 33.05 28.76 12.39
C SER A 11 31.83 29.56 11.96
N ASP A 12 31.91 30.10 10.74
CA ASP A 12 30.93 30.97 10.11
C ASP A 12 29.64 30.19 9.78
N HIS A 13 28.67 30.30 10.69
CA HIS A 13 27.34 29.66 10.62
C HIS A 13 26.45 30.18 9.48
N THR A 14 26.96 31.09 8.65
CA THR A 14 26.20 31.79 7.61
C THR A 14 26.23 31.07 6.25
N THR A 15 27.18 30.16 6.05
CA THR A 15 27.39 29.51 4.72
C THR A 15 26.45 28.32 4.47
N ILE A 16 25.97 27.63 5.52
CA ILE A 16 25.13 26.41 5.35
C ILE A 16 23.69 26.75 4.89
N LYS A 17 23.16 27.93 5.23
CA LYS A 17 21.81 28.32 4.81
C LYS A 17 21.71 28.66 3.32
N LYS A 18 22.81 28.99 2.65
CA LYS A 18 22.81 29.39 1.23
C LYS A 18 22.72 28.19 0.29
N THR A 19 23.38 27.08 0.61
CA THR A 19 23.40 25.87 -0.23
C THR A 19 22.06 25.12 -0.23
N ILE A 20 21.20 25.30 0.77
CA ILE A 20 19.85 24.69 0.81
C ILE A 20 18.83 25.52 0.02
N GLY A 21 18.99 26.85 -0.04
CA GLY A 21 18.09 27.75 -0.78
C GLY A 21 18.22 27.65 -2.31
N ASP A 22 19.43 27.39 -2.81
CA ASP A 22 19.69 27.38 -4.25
C ASP A 22 19.28 26.05 -4.93
N ASN A 23 19.24 24.94 -4.19
CA ASN A 23 18.80 23.64 -4.72
C ASN A 23 17.27 23.50 -4.84
N VAL A 24 16.49 24.27 -4.08
CA VAL A 24 15.02 24.29 -4.19
C VAL A 24 14.57 25.12 -5.41
N LYS A 25 15.34 26.14 -5.82
CA LYS A 25 15.01 26.97 -6.98
C LYS A 25 15.30 26.31 -8.34
N THR A 26 16.27 25.39 -8.41
CA THR A 26 16.59 24.66 -9.65
C THR A 26 15.56 23.57 -9.98
N ILE A 27 14.88 23.00 -8.98
CA ILE A 27 13.82 22.00 -9.20
C ILE A 27 12.50 22.65 -9.66
N VAL A 28 12.24 23.90 -9.26
CA VAL A 28 11.00 24.61 -9.65
C VAL A 28 11.09 25.27 -11.05
N HIS A 29 12.29 25.54 -11.57
CA HIS A 29 12.46 26.13 -12.92
C HIS A 29 12.51 25.11 -14.07
N THR A 30 12.54 23.81 -13.79
CA THR A 30 12.54 22.77 -14.85
C THR A 30 11.12 22.39 -15.30
N LEU A 31 10.08 22.97 -14.70
CA LEU A 31 8.66 22.69 -15.02
C LEU A 31 8.00 23.69 -15.97
N ALA A 32 8.73 24.65 -16.53
CA ALA A 32 8.14 25.72 -17.35
C ALA A 32 8.91 25.96 -18.66
N LEU A 33 9.09 24.94 -19.50
CA LEU A 33 9.45 25.16 -20.90
C LEU A 33 9.14 23.96 -21.81
N ALA A 34 7.85 23.78 -22.13
CA ALA A 34 7.45 22.92 -23.25
C ALA A 34 6.12 23.38 -23.85
N ALA A 35 6.04 24.66 -24.25
CA ALA A 35 4.95 25.13 -25.09
C ALA A 35 5.39 26.37 -25.86
N LEU A 36 5.95 26.18 -27.07
CA LEU A 36 5.75 27.06 -28.23
C LEU A 36 6.55 26.58 -29.46
N GLY A 37 5.82 26.03 -30.43
CA GLY A 37 5.99 26.38 -31.84
C GLY A 37 6.77 25.43 -32.75
N ILE A 38 6.06 24.53 -33.45
CA ILE A 38 6.28 24.26 -34.87
C ILE A 38 4.92 24.22 -35.57
N GLY A 39 4.81 24.97 -36.66
CA GLY A 39 3.58 25.20 -37.39
C GLY A 39 3.17 24.10 -38.36
N ALA A 40 1.92 24.26 -38.82
CA ALA A 40 1.35 23.85 -40.09
C ALA A 40 1.41 22.36 -40.48
N GLY A 41 0.46 21.60 -39.95
CA GLY A 41 0.05 20.29 -40.44
C GLY A 41 -1.22 19.84 -39.74
N ALA A 42 -2.37 20.35 -40.16
CA ALA A 42 -3.66 20.03 -39.58
C ALA A 42 -4.04 18.55 -39.83
N VAL A 43 -3.83 17.70 -38.83
CA VAL A 43 -4.66 16.53 -38.59
C VAL A 43 -5.21 16.69 -37.18
N GLN A 44 -6.49 17.01 -37.07
CA GLN A 44 -7.19 17.10 -35.80
C GLN A 44 -7.20 15.72 -35.11
N ALA A 45 -6.25 15.48 -34.23
CA ALA A 45 -6.39 14.52 -33.14
C ALA A 45 -7.25 15.18 -32.05
N ARG A 46 -8.56 15.32 -32.33
CA ARG A 46 -9.56 15.65 -31.32
C ARG A 46 -9.72 14.45 -30.40
N ASP A 47 -9.58 14.69 -29.10
CA ASP A 47 -10.12 13.90 -28.01
C ASP A 47 -9.71 12.42 -28.00
N LEU A 48 -8.48 12.17 -27.55
CA LEU A 48 -8.20 10.90 -26.87
C LEU A 48 -9.12 10.86 -25.64
N PRO A 49 -10.04 9.87 -25.52
CA PRO A 49 -10.87 9.77 -24.33
C PRO A 49 -9.95 9.62 -23.13
N ALA A 50 -10.22 10.40 -22.09
CA ALA A 50 -9.55 10.31 -20.81
C ALA A 50 -9.49 8.83 -20.40
N ALA A 51 -8.29 8.24 -20.47
CA ALA A 51 -8.05 6.95 -19.86
C ALA A 51 -8.40 7.15 -18.39
N MET A 52 -9.45 6.48 -17.92
CA MET A 52 -9.79 6.43 -16.52
C MET A 52 -8.53 5.95 -15.79
N ILE A 53 -7.84 6.86 -15.11
CA ILE A 53 -6.81 6.50 -14.16
C ILE A 53 -7.58 5.83 -13.03
N ALA A 54 -7.66 4.50 -13.07
CA ALA A 54 -8.10 3.73 -11.93
C ALA A 54 -7.10 4.00 -10.81
N THR A 55 -7.48 4.85 -9.85
CA THR A 55 -6.76 4.99 -8.60
C THR A 55 -6.81 3.63 -7.93
N ALA A 56 -5.65 3.01 -7.72
CA ALA A 56 -5.58 1.74 -6.99
C ALA A 56 -6.14 1.96 -5.58
N THR A 57 -7.29 1.37 -5.31
CA THR A 57 -7.86 1.24 -3.97
C THR A 57 -6.83 0.56 -3.06
N ALA A 58 -6.70 1.02 -1.81
CA ALA A 58 -5.74 0.41 -0.89
C ALA A 58 -6.08 -1.09 -0.70
N PRO A 59 -5.08 -1.98 -0.63
CA PRO A 59 -5.28 -3.42 -0.78
C PRO A 59 -6.23 -4.03 0.24
N LEU A 60 -6.25 -3.49 1.47
CA LEU A 60 -7.10 -3.99 2.57
C LEU A 60 -8.29 -3.05 2.85
N GLN A 61 -8.59 -2.11 1.96
CA GLN A 61 -9.65 -1.14 2.20
C GLN A 61 -11.00 -1.86 2.42
N HIS A 62 -11.66 -1.56 3.53
CA HIS A 62 -12.91 -2.19 4.00
C HIS A 62 -12.81 -3.65 4.44
N ALA A 63 -11.61 -4.18 4.65
CA ALA A 63 -11.45 -5.53 5.15
C ALA A 63 -12.05 -5.69 6.57
N VAL A 64 -12.67 -6.84 6.80
CA VAL A 64 -13.04 -7.38 8.10
C VAL A 64 -12.05 -8.49 8.41
N ILE A 65 -11.33 -8.35 9.50
CA ILE A 65 -10.25 -9.25 9.89
C ILE A 65 -10.74 -10.04 11.09
N SER A 66 -10.70 -11.36 11.02
CA SER A 66 -10.80 -12.27 12.16
C SER A 66 -9.41 -12.79 12.51
N ALA A 67 -9.07 -12.81 13.79
CA ALA A 67 -7.74 -13.16 14.25
C ALA A 67 -7.77 -14.27 15.30
N THR A 68 -6.69 -15.03 15.40
CA THR A 68 -6.45 -15.97 16.51
C THR A 68 -5.02 -15.83 17.03
N TYR A 69 -4.84 -16.15 18.30
CA TYR A 69 -3.55 -16.15 18.99
C TYR A 69 -3.32 -17.55 19.58
N ASN A 70 -2.21 -18.20 19.20
CA ASN A 70 -1.91 -19.59 19.53
C ASN A 70 -3.04 -20.57 19.16
N GLY A 71 -3.75 -20.26 18.08
CA GLY A 71 -4.89 -21.05 17.59
C GLY A 71 -6.22 -20.77 18.30
N ASP A 72 -6.24 -19.96 19.35
CA ASP A 72 -7.45 -19.59 20.09
C ASP A 72 -8.01 -18.23 19.61
N ALA A 73 -9.30 -18.21 19.30
CA ALA A 73 -10.03 -16.99 18.98
C ALA A 73 -10.21 -16.11 20.22
N ALA A 74 -10.48 -16.69 21.39
CA ALA A 74 -10.62 -15.93 22.63
C ALA A 74 -9.31 -15.28 23.09
N GLY A 75 -8.18 -15.76 22.56
CA GLY A 75 -6.86 -15.17 22.77
C GLY A 75 -6.63 -13.83 22.06
N MET A 76 -7.56 -13.37 21.22
CA MET A 76 -7.47 -12.10 20.50
C MET A 76 -8.68 -11.21 20.77
N LEU A 77 -8.42 -9.97 21.17
CA LEU A 77 -9.39 -8.95 21.54
C LEU A 77 -9.33 -7.84 20.49
N ALA A 78 -10.46 -7.50 19.87
CA ALA A 78 -10.51 -6.61 18.73
C ALA A 78 -11.06 -5.21 19.08
N LEU A 79 -10.63 -4.21 18.31
CA LEU A 79 -11.00 -2.80 18.48
C LEU A 79 -12.50 -2.56 18.40
N ASP A 80 -13.21 -3.16 17.44
CA ASP A 80 -14.67 -3.06 17.29
C ASP A 80 -15.47 -3.55 18.51
N HIS A 81 -14.79 -4.25 19.44
CA HIS A 81 -15.36 -4.74 20.69
C HIS A 81 -14.75 -4.06 21.92
N ASP A 82 -14.11 -2.89 21.75
CA ASP A 82 -13.40 -2.15 22.79
C ASP A 82 -12.36 -3.02 23.55
N PHE A 83 -11.79 -4.01 22.85
CA PHE A 83 -10.92 -5.04 23.42
C PHE A 83 -11.56 -5.83 24.57
N ALA A 84 -12.89 -5.91 24.64
CA ALA A 84 -13.58 -6.75 25.61
C ALA A 84 -13.45 -8.24 25.25
N SER A 85 -13.42 -9.11 26.25
CA SER A 85 -13.44 -10.56 26.05
C SER A 85 -14.87 -11.07 25.76
N GLY A 86 -15.02 -12.02 24.85
CA GLY A 86 -16.30 -12.67 24.60
C GLY A 86 -16.31 -13.51 23.32
N LEU A 87 -17.47 -14.05 22.98
CA LEU A 87 -17.64 -14.73 21.69
C LEU A 87 -17.65 -13.70 20.55
N GLY A 88 -16.82 -13.95 19.53
CA GLY A 88 -16.74 -13.09 18.35
C GLY A 88 -15.92 -11.81 18.53
N THR A 89 -15.30 -11.60 19.70
CA THR A 89 -14.48 -10.41 19.99
C THR A 89 -13.12 -10.42 19.31
N ASN A 90 -12.87 -11.42 18.47
CA ASN A 90 -11.63 -11.62 17.73
C ASN A 90 -11.73 -11.12 16.28
N SER A 91 -12.75 -10.32 15.97
CA SER A 91 -12.97 -9.75 14.65
C SER A 91 -13.14 -8.24 14.72
N THR A 92 -12.57 -7.52 13.77
CA THR A 92 -12.78 -6.06 13.61
C THR A 92 -12.80 -5.68 12.14
N ARG A 93 -13.56 -4.64 11.83
CA ARG A 93 -13.36 -3.86 10.62
C ARG A 93 -12.05 -3.10 10.73
N LEU A 94 -11.37 -2.94 9.60
CA LEU A 94 -10.19 -2.10 9.53
C LEU A 94 -10.54 -0.65 9.88
N ASP A 95 -9.77 -0.04 10.80
CA ASP A 95 -9.95 1.38 11.11
C ASP A 95 -9.48 2.23 9.92
N PRO A 96 -10.37 2.96 9.22
CA PRO A 96 -9.96 3.78 8.09
C PRO A 96 -9.08 4.96 8.51
N THR A 97 -9.04 5.31 9.80
CA THR A 97 -8.24 6.40 10.33
C THR A 97 -6.85 5.96 10.78
N SER A 98 -6.60 4.64 10.90
CA SER A 98 -5.32 4.07 11.33
C SER A 98 -4.84 4.68 12.65
N THR A 99 -5.76 4.91 13.60
CA THR A 99 -5.48 5.68 14.82
C THR A 99 -5.02 4.83 16.00
N GLY A 100 -4.99 3.51 15.86
CA GLY A 100 -4.58 2.60 16.94
C GLY A 100 -4.42 1.17 16.46
N VAL A 101 -4.26 0.25 17.43
CA VAL A 101 -4.18 -1.19 17.16
C VAL A 101 -5.56 -1.77 16.89
N GLU A 102 -5.68 -2.63 15.88
CA GLU A 102 -6.87 -3.42 15.57
C GLU A 102 -7.10 -4.52 16.60
N PHE A 103 -6.02 -5.06 17.17
CA PHE A 103 -6.11 -6.15 18.14
C PHE A 103 -5.15 -6.00 19.31
N LEU A 104 -5.56 -6.57 20.45
CA LEU A 104 -4.72 -6.90 21.60
C LEU A 104 -4.83 -8.40 21.87
N THR A 105 -3.72 -9.05 22.20
CA THR A 105 -3.80 -10.41 22.74
C THR A 105 -4.45 -10.37 24.14
N ALA A 106 -5.16 -11.44 24.52
CA ALA A 106 -5.89 -11.47 25.79
C ALA A 106 -4.98 -11.45 27.03
N ASP A 107 -3.71 -11.81 26.87
CA ASP A 107 -2.64 -11.68 27.86
C ASP A 107 -1.96 -10.29 27.84
N PHE A 108 -2.40 -9.40 26.94
CA PHE A 108 -1.85 -8.05 26.71
C PHE A 108 -0.35 -8.02 26.42
N LEU A 109 0.22 -9.13 25.93
CA LEU A 109 1.62 -9.18 25.50
C LEU A 109 1.83 -8.45 24.18
N PHE A 110 0.88 -8.54 23.25
CA PHE A 110 1.02 -7.95 21.93
C PHE A 110 -0.16 -7.07 21.54
N GLY A 111 0.15 -5.95 20.89
CA GLY A 111 -0.79 -5.21 20.06
C GLY A 111 -0.52 -5.48 18.59
N VAL A 112 -1.56 -5.46 17.77
CA VAL A 112 -1.46 -5.65 16.32
C VAL A 112 -2.15 -4.49 15.63
N ASP A 113 -1.38 -3.77 14.82
CA ASP A 113 -1.85 -2.72 13.92
C ASP A 113 -1.86 -3.23 12.47
N VAL A 114 -2.91 -2.95 11.71
CA VAL A 114 -3.10 -3.31 10.31
C VAL A 114 -3.60 -2.08 9.56
N SER A 115 -2.74 -1.52 8.72
CA SER A 115 -3.11 -0.39 7.87
C SER A 115 -3.89 -0.82 6.62
N ALA A 116 -4.70 0.09 6.06
CA ALA A 116 -5.37 -0.11 4.76
C ALA A 116 -4.38 -0.37 3.60
N ALA A 117 -3.16 0.13 3.74
CA ALA A 117 -2.07 -0.10 2.79
C ALA A 117 -1.48 -1.52 2.88
N GLY A 118 -1.87 -2.32 3.86
CA GLY A 118 -1.40 -3.71 4.03
C GLY A 118 -0.20 -3.87 4.96
N ALA A 119 0.30 -2.80 5.59
CA ALA A 119 1.30 -2.94 6.64
C ALA A 119 0.63 -3.55 7.88
N LEU A 120 1.09 -4.73 8.29
CA LEU A 120 0.75 -5.41 9.53
C LEU A 120 1.94 -5.28 10.48
N THR A 121 1.73 -4.63 11.62
CA THR A 121 2.74 -4.40 12.64
C THR A 121 2.32 -5.10 13.93
N VAL A 122 3.20 -5.96 14.45
CA VAL A 122 3.02 -6.55 15.78
C VAL A 122 3.94 -5.82 16.74
N ILE A 123 3.38 -5.32 17.83
CA ILE A 123 4.05 -4.48 18.84
C ILE A 123 4.06 -5.25 20.15
N ALA A 124 5.23 -5.45 20.73
CA ALA A 124 5.36 -5.89 22.11
C ALA A 124 4.81 -4.81 23.03
N ASN A 125 3.81 -5.14 23.84
CA ASN A 125 3.20 -4.18 24.77
C ASN A 125 3.89 -4.19 26.15
N SER A 126 4.83 -5.11 26.36
CA SER A 126 5.65 -5.22 27.58
C SER A 126 6.90 -6.07 27.31
N ALA A 127 7.64 -6.42 28.36
CA ALA A 127 8.69 -7.43 28.26
C ALA A 127 8.08 -8.80 27.92
N ILE A 128 8.36 -9.29 26.71
CA ILE A 128 7.81 -10.55 26.20
C ILE A 128 8.64 -11.73 26.75
N PRO A 129 8.02 -12.68 27.48
CA PRO A 129 8.70 -13.90 27.87
C PRO A 129 9.19 -14.69 26.65
N ALA A 130 10.26 -15.47 26.80
CA ALA A 130 10.64 -16.41 25.75
C ALA A 130 9.55 -17.48 25.60
N GLY A 131 9.11 -17.72 24.36
CA GLY A 131 8.01 -18.64 24.10
C GLY A 131 7.72 -18.78 22.60
N ALA A 132 6.88 -19.75 22.27
CA ALA A 132 6.33 -19.89 20.93
C ALA A 132 5.01 -19.12 20.85
N TYR A 133 4.96 -18.16 19.93
CA TYR A 133 3.79 -17.32 19.73
C TYR A 133 3.40 -17.39 18.27
N SER A 134 2.13 -17.66 18.00
CA SER A 134 1.60 -17.70 16.64
C SER A 134 0.33 -16.90 16.52
N MET A 135 0.16 -16.26 15.37
CA MET A 135 -1.03 -15.46 15.06
C MET A 135 -1.53 -15.82 13.68
N ARG A 136 -2.84 -15.81 13.49
CA ARG A 136 -3.47 -16.01 12.19
C ARG A 136 -4.48 -14.91 11.97
N PHE A 137 -4.50 -14.35 10.76
CA PHE A 137 -5.44 -13.31 10.36
C PHE A 137 -6.17 -13.79 9.11
N ASP A 138 -7.49 -13.88 9.20
CA ASP A 138 -8.40 -14.24 8.13
C ASP A 138 -9.22 -13.00 7.74
N PHE A 139 -9.02 -12.55 6.52
CA PHE A 139 -9.72 -11.41 5.95
C PHE A 139 -11.06 -11.80 5.31
N GLY A 140 -11.33 -13.11 5.19
CA GLY A 140 -12.55 -13.68 4.65
C GLY A 140 -12.94 -13.12 3.28
N ALA A 141 -14.24 -13.12 2.99
CA ALA A 141 -14.79 -12.62 1.73
C ALA A 141 -14.85 -11.08 1.64
N SER A 142 -14.34 -10.36 2.66
CA SER A 142 -14.37 -8.89 2.68
C SER A 142 -13.30 -8.25 1.81
N LEU A 143 -12.25 -9.00 1.46
CA LEU A 143 -11.21 -8.57 0.54
C LEU A 143 -11.74 -8.48 -0.89
N GLY A 144 -11.47 -7.36 -1.55
CA GLY A 144 -11.80 -7.18 -2.97
C GLY A 144 -10.93 -8.01 -3.93
N ALA A 145 -9.79 -8.54 -3.45
CA ALA A 145 -8.87 -9.37 -4.22
C ALA A 145 -8.09 -10.34 -3.30
N PRO A 146 -7.68 -11.51 -3.80
CA PRO A 146 -6.93 -12.48 -3.01
C PRO A 146 -5.56 -11.94 -2.60
N ILE A 147 -5.01 -12.43 -1.50
CA ILE A 147 -3.67 -12.10 -1.03
C ILE A 147 -2.64 -12.77 -1.94
N ALA A 148 -1.79 -11.96 -2.56
CA ALA A 148 -0.75 -12.42 -3.48
C ALA A 148 0.62 -12.51 -2.81
N SER A 149 0.86 -11.74 -1.74
CA SER A 149 2.14 -11.70 -1.04
C SER A 149 1.99 -11.37 0.43
N PHE A 150 2.89 -11.92 1.23
CA PHE A 150 3.07 -11.56 2.63
C PHE A 150 4.56 -11.57 2.95
N THR A 151 5.14 -10.39 3.16
CA THR A 151 6.60 -10.20 3.15
C THR A 151 7.07 -9.43 4.36
N TYR A 152 8.24 -9.76 4.88
CA TYR A 152 8.84 -9.04 6.00
C TYR A 152 9.35 -7.68 5.53
N VAL A 153 9.07 -6.62 6.29
CA VAL A 153 9.51 -5.26 5.99
C VAL A 153 10.66 -4.85 6.90
N GLY A 154 10.53 -5.10 8.20
CA GLY A 154 11.53 -4.69 9.18
C GLY A 154 11.11 -4.94 10.62
N ALA A 155 12.01 -4.60 11.53
CA ALA A 155 11.78 -4.63 12.96
C ALA A 155 12.49 -3.44 13.61
N ASP A 156 11.87 -2.91 14.65
CA ASP A 156 12.42 -1.89 15.53
C ASP A 156 12.33 -2.41 16.96
N GLY A 157 13.44 -2.53 17.68
CA GLY A 157 13.43 -3.15 19.01
C GLY A 157 13.03 -4.64 19.01
N ALA A 158 13.03 -5.33 17.88
CA ALA A 158 12.96 -6.79 17.84
C ALA A 158 14.09 -7.36 16.97
N SER A 159 14.52 -8.59 17.27
CA SER A 159 15.57 -9.29 16.53
C SER A 159 15.19 -10.74 16.25
N GLY A 160 15.81 -11.36 15.25
CA GLY A 160 15.39 -12.64 14.70
C GLY A 160 14.55 -12.46 13.42
N VAL A 161 14.08 -13.57 12.85
CA VAL A 161 13.27 -13.56 11.63
C VAL A 161 11.98 -14.32 11.91
N PRO A 162 10.80 -13.68 11.81
CA PRO A 162 9.54 -14.37 11.98
C PRO A 162 9.29 -15.30 10.79
N VAL A 163 8.51 -16.35 10.99
CA VAL A 163 8.01 -17.14 9.85
C VAL A 163 6.70 -16.51 9.39
N LEU A 164 6.65 -16.10 8.13
CA LEU A 164 5.47 -15.55 7.48
C LEU A 164 4.94 -16.57 6.47
N SER A 165 3.63 -16.80 6.46
CA SER A 165 3.02 -17.76 5.54
C SER A 165 1.65 -17.31 5.04
N LEU A 166 1.36 -17.66 3.79
CA LEU A 166 0.03 -17.58 3.19
C LEU A 166 -0.64 -18.94 3.40
N VAL A 167 -1.68 -18.99 4.22
CA VAL A 167 -2.41 -20.23 4.50
C VAL A 167 -3.37 -20.54 3.36
N ASN A 168 -4.00 -19.50 2.82
CA ASN A 168 -4.86 -19.53 1.63
C ASN A 168 -4.99 -18.10 1.08
N ASP A 169 -5.83 -17.92 0.06
CA ASP A 169 -6.06 -16.65 -0.64
C ASP A 169 -6.58 -15.49 0.23
N HIS A 170 -7.03 -15.74 1.45
CA HIS A 170 -7.60 -14.73 2.37
C HIS A 170 -7.05 -14.86 3.79
N THR A 171 -6.04 -15.69 4.01
CA THR A 171 -5.51 -15.95 5.34
C THR A 171 -3.99 -15.93 5.34
N ILE A 172 -3.43 -15.17 6.27
CA ILE A 172 -2.00 -15.19 6.60
C ILE A 172 -1.78 -15.77 8.00
N ALA A 173 -0.60 -16.34 8.22
CA ALA A 173 -0.16 -16.78 9.54
C ALA A 173 1.28 -16.36 9.80
N LEU A 174 1.55 -16.09 11.09
CA LEU A 174 2.84 -15.67 11.61
C LEU A 174 3.26 -16.61 12.73
N ASP A 175 4.53 -16.99 12.74
CA ASP A 175 5.21 -17.60 13.88
C ASP A 175 6.30 -16.64 14.36
N LEU A 176 6.18 -16.22 15.61
CA LEU A 176 7.03 -15.25 16.27
C LEU A 176 7.98 -15.91 17.26
N GLY A 177 8.01 -17.25 17.36
CA GLY A 177 8.83 -17.99 18.33
C GLY A 177 10.34 -17.82 18.14
N ALA A 178 10.77 -17.38 16.96
CA ALA A 178 12.17 -17.05 16.67
C ALA A 178 12.53 -15.58 16.97
N LEU A 179 11.57 -14.75 17.37
CA LEU A 179 11.79 -13.34 17.68
C LEU A 179 12.21 -13.14 19.13
N GLN A 180 13.16 -12.23 19.33
CA GLN A 180 13.54 -11.68 20.62
C GLN A 180 13.12 -10.22 20.66
N TRP A 181 12.46 -9.81 21.74
CA TRP A 181 11.82 -8.51 21.85
C TRP A 181 12.53 -7.64 22.88
N SER A 182 12.76 -6.38 22.54
CA SER A 182 12.88 -5.32 23.54
C SER A 182 11.49 -4.93 24.04
N GLU A 183 11.45 -4.24 25.17
CA GLU A 183 10.25 -3.57 25.61
C GLU A 183 9.78 -2.60 24.50
N PHE A 184 8.50 -2.65 24.14
CA PHE A 184 7.92 -1.84 23.05
C PHE A 184 8.52 -2.06 21.66
N GLY A 185 9.26 -3.15 21.46
CA GLY A 185 9.73 -3.55 20.14
C GLY A 185 8.58 -3.92 19.21
N ALA A 186 8.76 -3.70 17.92
CA ALA A 186 7.81 -4.03 16.88
C ALA A 186 8.49 -4.76 15.71
N PHE A 187 7.73 -5.57 15.00
CA PHE A 187 8.09 -5.92 13.63
C PHE A 187 6.91 -5.66 12.70
N THR A 188 7.23 -5.40 11.44
CA THR A 188 6.28 -5.09 10.39
C THR A 188 6.45 -6.04 9.22
N ALA A 189 5.32 -6.48 8.69
CA ALA A 189 5.20 -7.21 7.45
C ALA A 189 4.21 -6.50 6.50
N GLN A 190 4.37 -6.71 5.21
CA GLN A 190 3.53 -6.14 4.16
C GLN A 190 2.68 -7.25 3.54
N VAL A 191 1.36 -7.06 3.63
CA VAL A 191 0.36 -7.82 2.90
C VAL A 191 0.10 -7.12 1.57
N GLY A 192 0.23 -7.85 0.47
CA GLY A 192 -0.10 -7.36 -0.87
C GLY A 192 -1.20 -8.22 -1.48
N THR A 193 -2.27 -7.58 -1.94
CA THR A 193 -3.33 -8.27 -2.71
C THR A 193 -2.97 -8.32 -4.19
N ALA A 194 -3.55 -9.28 -4.90
CA ALA A 194 -3.43 -9.36 -6.34
C ALA A 194 -3.95 -8.04 -6.94
N SER A 195 -3.09 -7.34 -7.69
CA SER A 195 -3.55 -6.19 -8.46
C SER A 195 -4.56 -6.69 -9.50
N PRO A 196 -5.68 -5.97 -9.70
CA PRO A 196 -6.58 -6.30 -10.80
C PRO A 196 -5.77 -6.22 -12.09
N VAL A 197 -5.58 -7.38 -12.72
CA VAL A 197 -4.89 -7.46 -14.00
C VAL A 197 -5.72 -6.62 -14.97
N PRO A 198 -5.17 -5.52 -15.53
CA PRO A 198 -5.90 -4.76 -16.53
C PRO A 198 -6.31 -5.74 -17.62
N GLU A 199 -7.61 -5.91 -17.84
CA GLU A 199 -8.05 -6.80 -18.89
C GLU A 199 -7.29 -6.39 -20.15
N PRO A 200 -6.65 -7.35 -20.85
CA PRO A 200 -5.88 -7.00 -22.03
C PRO A 200 -6.80 -6.21 -22.95
N ALA A 201 -6.28 -5.15 -23.57
CA ALA A 201 -7.04 -4.23 -24.41
C ALA A 201 -7.85 -4.92 -25.53
N GLY A 202 -7.75 -6.24 -25.70
CA GLY A 202 -8.64 -7.09 -26.48
C GLY A 202 -10.12 -6.72 -26.39
N ALA A 203 -10.70 -6.45 -25.21
CA ALA A 203 -12.10 -6.04 -25.13
C ALA A 203 -12.35 -4.70 -25.85
N ALA A 204 -11.49 -3.71 -25.62
CA ALA A 204 -11.53 -2.42 -26.31
C ALA A 204 -11.24 -2.57 -27.82
N MET A 205 -10.32 -3.45 -28.20
CA MET A 205 -9.94 -3.73 -29.58
C MET A 205 -11.04 -4.47 -30.34
N ILE A 206 -11.81 -5.33 -29.69
CA ILE A 206 -12.99 -5.98 -30.26
C ILE A 206 -14.08 -4.93 -30.53
N VAL A 207 -14.33 -4.02 -29.58
CA VAL A 207 -15.32 -2.94 -29.75
C VAL A 207 -14.88 -1.97 -30.85
N LEU A 208 -13.60 -1.57 -30.88
CA LEU A 208 -13.02 -0.75 -31.94
C LEU A 208 -13.08 -1.46 -33.30
N GLY A 209 -12.79 -2.75 -33.34
CA GLY A 209 -12.87 -3.56 -34.56
C GLY A 209 -14.30 -3.64 -35.12
N LEU A 210 -15.29 -3.91 -34.25
CA LEU A 210 -16.70 -3.98 -34.64
C LEU A 210 -17.25 -2.63 -35.10
N THR A 211 -16.88 -1.54 -34.44
CA THR A 211 -17.30 -0.18 -34.85
C THR A 211 -16.67 0.22 -36.19
N ALA A 212 -15.40 -0.11 -36.42
CA ALA A 212 -14.72 0.12 -37.70
C ALA A 212 -15.37 -0.65 -38.86
N ILE A 213 -15.73 -1.93 -38.65
CA ILE A 213 -16.43 -2.74 -39.66
C ILE A 213 -17.83 -2.18 -39.93
N GLY A 214 -18.57 -1.80 -38.87
CA GLY A 214 -19.90 -1.19 -39.00
C GLY A 214 -19.88 0.13 -39.78
N ALA A 215 -18.87 0.97 -39.56
CA ALA A 215 -18.68 2.24 -40.28
C ALA A 215 -18.37 2.00 -41.78
N MET A 216 -17.47 1.05 -42.09
CA MET A 216 -17.16 0.67 -43.47
C MET A 216 -18.39 0.11 -44.22
N GLY A 217 -19.25 -0.66 -43.55
CA GLY A 217 -20.48 -1.20 -44.13
C GLY A 217 -21.47 -0.12 -44.57
N ARG A 218 -21.57 1.00 -43.84
CA ARG A 218 -22.47 2.12 -44.20
C ARG A 218 -21.95 2.90 -45.41
N LEU A 219 -20.66 3.15 -45.49
CA LEU A 219 -20.04 3.89 -46.61
C LEU A 219 -20.22 3.19 -47.96
N ARG A 220 -20.24 1.85 -47.99
CA ARG A 220 -20.47 1.07 -49.22
C ARG A 220 -21.89 1.17 -49.77
N ARG A 221 -22.92 1.44 -48.95
CA ARG A 221 -24.31 1.60 -49.42
C ARG A 221 -24.55 2.91 -50.15
N TRP A 222 -23.85 3.97 -49.78
CA TRP A 222 -24.01 5.30 -50.41
C TRP A 222 -23.46 5.36 -51.85
N ARG A 223 -22.45 4.55 -52.19
CA ARG A 223 -21.90 4.51 -53.56
C ARG A 223 -22.75 3.74 -54.58
N ARG A 224 -23.84 3.09 -54.15
CA ARG A 224 -24.73 2.30 -55.03
C ARG A 224 -26.03 3.03 -55.39
N GLN A 225 -26.10 4.35 -55.31
CA GLN A 225 -27.25 5.05 -55.89
C GLN A 225 -27.15 5.05 -57.43
N PRO A 226 -28.10 4.42 -58.14
CA PRO A 226 -28.13 4.48 -59.59
C PRO A 226 -28.42 5.93 -60.01
N ARG A 227 -27.58 6.46 -60.91
CA ARG A 227 -27.85 7.71 -61.62
C ARG A 227 -29.18 7.54 -62.35
N ARG A 228 -30.22 8.21 -61.88
CA ARG A 228 -31.47 8.36 -62.63
C ARG A 228 -31.17 9.29 -63.79
N THR A 229 -31.13 8.71 -64.99
CA THR A 229 -31.20 9.41 -66.29
C THR A 229 -32.65 9.63 -66.66
#